data_AF-A0A6C0K3R2-F1
#
_entry.id   AF-A0A6C0K3R2-F1
#
_cell.length_a   1.000
_cell.length_b   1.000
_cell.length_c   1.000
_cell.angle_alpha   90.00
_cell.angle_beta   90.00
_cell.angle_gamma   90.00
#
_symmetry.space_group_name_H-M   'P 1'
#
loop_
_entity.id
_entity.type
_entity.pdbx_description
1 polymer ?
#
loop_
_entity_poly.entity_id
_entity_poly.type
_entity_poly.pdbx_seq_one_letter_code
_entity_poly.pdbx_strand_id
1 'polypeptide(L)'
;MTTPDKKILEATRWEEIQAVMNQNQDVYAVLDFWAPWCAPCMQLSPHFYEMANNYAERPYVFSKVNVDDPDAEEFTSKFSVSSLPTILVVDAKGKEVKRVIGRRPDAIRNMIETLPSTPSITTTNTTINETTEKKTTTTTPIQSILSAPPSSTPSIFDNPYQI
;
A
#
# COMPACT_ATOMS: atom_id res chain seq x y z
N MET A 1 32.60 12.78 -10.16
CA MET A 1 31.35 12.09 -10.52
C MET A 1 30.29 12.60 -9.57
N THR A 2 29.46 13.55 -10.02
CA THR A 2 28.33 14.06 -9.23
C THR A 2 27.12 13.21 -9.53
N THR A 3 26.77 12.30 -8.62
CA THR A 3 25.41 11.73 -8.56
C THR A 3 24.44 12.90 -8.50
N PRO A 4 23.35 12.92 -9.29
CA PRO A 4 22.35 13.96 -9.15
C PRO A 4 21.69 13.80 -7.77
N ASP A 5 21.84 14.79 -6.90
CA ASP A 5 21.10 14.87 -5.65
C ASP A 5 19.61 14.74 -5.98
N LYS A 6 19.01 13.58 -5.70
CA LYS A 6 17.67 13.21 -6.16
C LYS A 6 16.61 13.89 -5.29
N LYS A 7 16.57 15.21 -5.42
CA LYS A 7 15.66 16.12 -4.72
C LYS A 7 14.22 15.69 -4.95
N ILE A 8 13.39 15.77 -3.91
CA ILE A 8 11.94 15.62 -4.06
C ILE A 8 11.44 16.67 -5.06
N LEU A 9 10.66 16.22 -6.04
CA LEU A 9 10.03 17.10 -7.01
C LEU A 9 8.78 17.73 -6.39
N GLU A 10 8.66 19.05 -6.40
CA GLU A 10 7.35 19.71 -6.22
C GLU A 10 6.75 19.82 -7.63
N ALA A 11 6.01 18.80 -8.04
CA ALA A 11 5.50 18.70 -9.41
C ALA A 11 4.12 19.35 -9.50
N THR A 12 3.95 20.27 -10.45
CA THR A 12 2.62 20.82 -10.75
C THR A 12 1.97 20.12 -11.93
N ARG A 13 2.73 19.47 -12.82
CA ARG A 13 2.16 18.71 -13.96
C ARG A 13 2.66 17.28 -14.07
N TRP A 14 1.85 16.41 -14.67
CA TRP A 14 2.17 14.99 -14.85
C TRP A 14 3.41 14.77 -15.73
N GLU A 15 3.60 15.60 -16.75
CA GLU A 15 4.73 15.52 -17.69
C GLU A 15 6.10 15.70 -17.00
N GLU A 16 6.16 16.47 -15.91
CA GLU A 16 7.40 16.71 -15.16
C GLU A 16 7.88 15.42 -14.48
N ILE A 17 6.94 14.61 -13.99
CA ILE A 17 7.23 13.29 -13.43
C ILE A 17 7.53 12.29 -14.55
N GLN A 18 6.75 12.30 -15.65
CA GLN A 18 7.02 11.43 -16.80
C GLN A 18 8.38 11.69 -17.44
N ALA A 19 8.84 12.94 -17.53
CA ALA A 19 10.17 13.28 -18.08
C ALA A 19 11.31 12.59 -17.31
N VAL A 20 11.13 12.39 -15.99
CA VAL A 20 12.08 11.65 -15.15
C VAL A 20 11.88 10.13 -15.27
N MET A 21 10.63 9.65 -15.30
CA MET A 21 10.33 8.20 -15.38
C MET A 21 10.61 7.57 -16.74
N ASN A 22 10.38 8.28 -17.86
CA ASN A 22 10.51 7.76 -19.22
C ASN A 22 11.93 7.28 -19.58
N GLN A 23 12.92 7.55 -18.72
CA GLN A 23 14.28 7.03 -18.83
C GLN A 23 14.36 5.51 -18.54
N ASN A 24 13.42 4.93 -17.79
CA ASN A 24 13.38 3.49 -17.49
C ASN A 24 11.95 3.02 -17.11
N GLN A 25 11.45 1.94 -17.74
CA GLN A 25 10.10 1.40 -17.48
C GLN A 25 9.93 0.78 -16.09
N ASP A 26 11.02 0.42 -15.40
CA ASP A 26 11.01 -0.13 -14.04
C ASP A 26 10.99 0.96 -12.94
N VAL A 27 10.65 2.21 -13.30
CA VAL A 27 10.58 3.35 -12.37
C VAL A 27 9.16 3.55 -11.83
N TYR A 28 9.07 3.86 -10.54
CA TYR A 28 7.82 4.24 -9.87
C TYR A 28 7.88 5.66 -9.34
N ALA A 29 6.80 6.44 -9.52
CA ALA A 29 6.60 7.69 -8.80
C ALA A 29 5.91 7.42 -7.46
N VAL A 30 6.40 8.04 -6.39
CA VAL A 30 5.76 8.09 -5.07
C VAL A 30 5.29 9.52 -4.85
N LEU A 31 3.98 9.73 -4.88
CA LEU A 31 3.34 11.05 -4.88
C LEU A 31 2.73 11.36 -3.50
N ASP A 32 3.12 12.45 -2.86
CA ASP A 32 2.50 12.99 -1.64
C ASP A 32 1.57 14.16 -1.97
N PHE A 33 0.27 13.88 -1.95
CA PHE A 33 -0.78 14.89 -2.12
C PHE A 33 -1.00 15.60 -0.78
N TRP A 34 -0.72 16.90 -0.76
CA TRP A 34 -0.71 17.73 0.45
C TRP A 34 -1.32 19.12 0.22
N ALA A 35 -1.48 19.88 1.30
CA ALA A 35 -1.86 21.30 1.27
C ALA A 35 -1.29 22.03 2.49
N PRO A 36 -1.00 23.35 2.42
CA PRO A 36 -0.44 24.12 3.54
C PRO A 36 -1.37 24.21 4.76
N TRP A 37 -2.69 24.19 4.56
CA TRP A 37 -3.69 24.15 5.64
C TRP A 37 -3.86 22.75 6.27
N CYS A 38 -3.32 21.71 5.66
CA CYS A 38 -3.44 20.33 6.14
C CYS A 38 -2.39 20.02 7.23
N ALA A 39 -2.72 20.28 8.50
CA ALA A 39 -1.83 19.96 9.62
C ALA A 39 -1.36 18.48 9.68
N PRO A 40 -2.18 17.46 9.36
CA PRO A 40 -1.70 16.07 9.26
C PRO A 40 -0.67 15.85 8.12
N CYS A 41 -0.76 16.61 7.03
CA CYS A 41 0.21 16.57 5.93
C CYS A 41 1.55 17.17 6.36
N MET A 42 1.53 18.31 7.04
CA MET A 42 2.76 18.94 7.58
C MET A 42 3.49 18.02 8.57
N GLN A 43 2.75 17.23 9.34
CA GLN A 43 3.32 16.20 10.24
C GLN A 43 3.82 14.96 9.49
N LEU A 44 3.28 14.63 8.31
CA LEU A 44 3.77 13.54 7.47
C LEU A 44 5.05 13.93 6.71
N SER A 45 5.12 15.19 6.27
CA SER A 45 6.20 15.76 5.46
C SER A 45 7.63 15.35 5.88
N PRO A 46 8.06 15.48 7.15
CA PRO A 46 9.42 15.07 7.56
C PRO A 46 9.70 13.57 7.33
N HIS A 47 8.71 12.69 7.55
CA HIS A 47 8.85 11.27 7.25
C HIS A 47 8.90 11.00 5.75
N PHE A 48 8.20 11.80 4.94
CA PHE A 48 8.28 11.70 3.48
C PHE A 48 9.68 12.09 2.96
N TYR A 49 10.28 13.15 3.51
CA TYR A 49 11.68 13.52 3.24
C TYR A 49 12.67 12.43 3.70
N GLU A 50 12.48 11.86 4.89
CA GLU A 50 13.27 10.73 5.40
C GLU A 50 13.21 9.52 4.46
N MET A 51 12.01 9.13 4.02
CA MET A 51 11.82 8.02 3.08
C MET A 51 12.45 8.31 1.71
N ALA A 52 12.28 9.52 1.16
CA ALA A 52 12.88 9.89 -0.12
C ALA A 52 14.42 9.78 -0.09
N ASN A 53 15.05 10.20 1.01
CA ASN A 53 16.48 10.05 1.22
C ASN A 53 16.89 8.56 1.36
N ASN A 54 16.19 7.79 2.19
CA ASN A 54 16.51 6.39 2.46
C ASN A 54 16.30 5.47 1.25
N TYR A 55 15.47 5.87 0.29
CA TYR A 55 15.20 5.13 -0.95
C TYR A 55 15.76 5.82 -2.22
N ALA A 56 16.66 6.80 -2.08
CA ALA A 56 17.22 7.56 -3.21
C ALA A 56 17.92 6.67 -4.27
N GLU A 57 18.60 5.61 -3.82
CA GLU A 57 19.29 4.61 -4.66
C GLU A 57 18.34 3.62 -5.37
N ARG A 58 17.04 3.63 -5.05
CA ARG A 58 16.04 2.82 -5.75
C ARG A 58 15.53 3.53 -7.02
N PRO A 59 14.95 2.81 -7.99
CA PRO A 59 14.33 3.40 -9.17
C PRO A 59 12.99 4.08 -8.83
N TYR A 60 12.94 4.90 -7.79
CA TYR A 60 11.76 5.65 -7.37
C TYR A 60 11.95 7.16 -7.58
N VAL A 61 10.87 7.86 -7.87
CA VAL A 61 10.80 9.32 -7.97
C VAL A 61 9.85 9.82 -6.90
N PHE A 62 10.39 10.47 -5.87
CA PHE A 62 9.57 11.07 -4.82
C PHE A 62 9.13 12.45 -5.28
N SER A 63 7.82 12.69 -5.25
CA SER A 63 7.23 13.98 -5.59
C SER A 63 6.15 14.36 -4.59
N LYS A 64 6.05 15.66 -4.32
CA LYS A 64 4.97 16.30 -3.59
C LYS A 64 4.10 17.06 -4.59
N VAL A 65 2.80 17.03 -4.36
CA VAL A 65 1.78 17.69 -5.18
C VAL A 65 0.88 18.49 -4.25
N ASN A 66 0.92 19.82 -4.36
CA ASN A 66 0.05 20.70 -3.58
C ASN A 66 -1.33 20.77 -4.26
N VAL A 67 -2.40 20.37 -3.58
CA VAL A 67 -3.75 20.36 -4.19
C VAL A 67 -4.41 21.74 -4.26
N ASP A 68 -3.85 22.75 -3.58
CA ASP A 68 -4.24 24.15 -3.74
C ASP A 68 -3.60 24.82 -4.98
N ASP A 69 -2.62 24.15 -5.62
CA ASP A 69 -1.97 24.68 -6.81
C ASP A 69 -2.86 24.46 -8.04
N PRO A 70 -3.31 25.52 -8.74
CA PRO A 70 -4.22 25.38 -9.88
C PRO A 70 -3.58 24.63 -11.06
N ASP A 71 -2.26 24.68 -11.21
CA ASP A 71 -1.58 23.92 -12.27
C ASP A 71 -1.64 22.40 -11.98
N ALA A 72 -1.78 22.01 -10.71
CA ALA A 72 -1.84 20.62 -10.24
C ALA A 72 -3.25 19.98 -10.21
N GLU A 73 -4.29 20.68 -10.67
CA GLU A 73 -5.66 20.16 -10.72
C GLU A 73 -5.77 18.86 -11.56
N GLU A 74 -4.93 18.70 -12.60
CA GLU A 74 -4.88 17.47 -13.39
C GLU A 74 -4.58 16.25 -12.52
N PHE A 75 -3.63 16.34 -11.58
CA PHE A 75 -3.26 15.22 -10.70
C PHE A 75 -4.43 14.78 -9.82
N THR A 76 -5.13 15.72 -9.19
CA THR A 76 -6.23 15.41 -8.26
C THR A 76 -7.40 14.77 -9.01
N SER A 77 -7.69 15.25 -10.22
CA SER A 77 -8.69 14.68 -11.12
C SER A 77 -8.29 13.29 -11.63
N LYS A 78 -7.10 13.17 -12.23
CA LYS A 78 -6.54 11.94 -12.84
C LYS A 78 -6.50 10.78 -11.84
N PHE A 79 -6.09 11.06 -10.60
CA PHE A 79 -5.96 10.07 -9.55
C PHE A 79 -7.09 10.10 -8.51
N SER A 80 -8.18 10.83 -8.76
CA SER A 80 -9.37 10.87 -7.89
C SER A 80 -9.02 11.11 -6.41
N VAL A 81 -8.21 12.13 -6.14
CA VAL A 81 -7.73 12.45 -4.79
C VAL A 81 -8.73 13.36 -4.09
N SER A 82 -9.43 12.80 -3.10
CA SER A 82 -10.51 13.46 -2.34
C SER A 82 -10.23 13.58 -0.84
N SER A 83 -9.00 13.29 -0.40
CA SER A 83 -8.62 13.30 1.02
C SER A 83 -7.12 13.52 1.18
N LEU A 84 -6.72 14.21 2.25
CA LEU A 84 -5.32 14.57 2.51
C LEU A 84 -4.81 14.10 3.89
N PRO A 85 -3.51 13.76 4.02
CA PRO A 85 -2.61 13.47 2.90
C PRO A 85 -3.04 12.18 2.19
N THR A 86 -2.74 12.07 0.89
CA THR A 86 -2.84 10.80 0.16
C THR A 86 -1.48 10.52 -0.47
N ILE A 87 -0.93 9.33 -0.21
CA ILE A 87 0.28 8.85 -0.88
C ILE A 87 -0.10 7.83 -1.95
N LEU A 88 0.33 8.07 -3.19
CA LEU A 88 0.16 7.13 -4.31
C LEU A 88 1.51 6.57 -4.76
N VAL A 89 1.50 5.33 -5.23
CA VAL A 89 2.55 4.80 -6.09
C VAL A 89 1.99 4.61 -7.49
N VAL A 90 2.68 5.18 -8.48
CA VAL A 90 2.30 5.15 -9.89
C VAL A 90 3.46 4.57 -10.70
N ASP A 91 3.18 3.71 -11.67
CA ASP A 91 4.21 3.19 -12.58
C ASP A 91 4.55 4.19 -13.71
N ALA A 92 5.63 3.92 -14.45
CA ALA A 92 6.04 4.74 -15.61
C ALA A 92 4.96 4.86 -16.71
N LYS A 93 3.92 4.02 -16.71
CA LYS A 93 2.78 4.07 -17.65
C LYS A 93 1.63 4.95 -17.13
N GLY A 94 1.78 5.55 -15.95
CA GLY A 94 0.77 6.38 -15.30
C GLY A 94 -0.35 5.60 -14.61
N LYS A 95 -0.16 4.29 -14.39
CA LYS A 95 -1.13 3.47 -13.67
C LYS A 95 -0.86 3.49 -12.18
N GLU A 96 -1.90 3.73 -11.37
CA GLU A 96 -1.83 3.55 -9.93
C GLU A 96 -1.57 2.07 -9.56
N VAL A 97 -0.59 1.87 -8.69
CA VAL A 97 -0.13 0.55 -8.21
C VAL A 97 -0.55 0.32 -6.77
N LYS A 98 -0.40 1.35 -5.92
CA LYS A 98 -0.74 1.33 -4.48
C LYS A 98 -1.15 2.72 -3.99
N ARG A 99 -1.91 2.75 -2.89
CA ARG A 99 -2.42 3.97 -2.23
C ARG A 99 -2.43 3.82 -0.72
N VAL A 100 -2.08 4.89 -0.01
CA VAL A 100 -2.33 5.07 1.42
C VAL A 100 -2.99 6.43 1.65
N ILE A 101 -4.09 6.45 2.40
CA ILE A 101 -4.78 7.70 2.79
C ILE A 101 -4.52 7.97 4.28
N GLY A 102 -4.26 9.24 4.60
CA GLY A 102 -4.01 9.74 5.94
C GLY A 102 -2.53 9.65 6.37
N ARG A 103 -2.21 10.34 7.48
CA ARG A 103 -0.87 10.40 8.09
C ARG A 103 -0.47 9.04 8.70
N ARG A 104 0.00 8.11 7.86
CA ARG A 104 0.33 6.71 8.23
C ARG A 104 1.76 6.34 7.80
N PRO A 105 2.82 6.91 8.43
CA PRO A 105 4.20 6.77 7.96
C PRO A 105 4.65 5.32 7.78
N ASP A 106 4.34 4.43 8.73
CA ASP A 106 4.76 3.02 8.64
C ASP A 106 4.04 2.24 7.52
N ALA A 107 2.76 2.58 7.25
CA ALA A 107 2.04 2.00 6.13
C ALA A 107 2.62 2.46 4.77
N ILE A 108 3.11 3.70 4.70
CA ILE A 108 3.76 4.25 3.50
C ILE A 108 5.14 3.59 3.31
N ARG A 109 5.91 3.43 4.39
CA ARG A 109 7.20 2.71 4.36
C ARG A 109 7.02 1.28 3.85
N ASN A 110 6.11 0.52 4.46
CA ASN A 110 5.78 -0.86 4.03
C ASN A 110 5.26 -0.92 2.58
N MET A 111 4.50 0.10 2.15
CA MET A 111 4.01 0.21 0.76
C MET A 111 5.17 0.33 -0.24
N ILE A 112 6.17 1.15 0.07
CA ILE A 112 7.39 1.39 -0.74
C ILE A 112 8.32 0.17 -0.71
N GLU A 113 8.52 -0.44 0.46
CA GLU A 113 9.38 -1.63 0.62
C GLU A 113 8.88 -2.83 -0.18
N THR A 114 7.56 -2.96 -0.31
CA THR A 114 6.90 -4.05 -1.07
C THR A 114 6.69 -3.74 -2.55
N LEU A 115 7.31 -2.68 -3.09
CA LEU A 115 7.42 -2.47 -4.54
C LEU A 115 8.53 -3.37 -5.10
N PRO A 116 8.41 -3.90 -6.33
CA PRO A 116 9.46 -4.70 -6.92
C PRO A 116 10.73 -3.85 -7.08
N SER A 117 11.86 -4.40 -6.62
CA SER A 117 13.19 -3.84 -6.80
C SER A 117 13.98 -4.72 -7.77
N THR A 118 14.00 -4.34 -9.04
CA THR A 118 14.86 -4.92 -10.09
C THR A 118 16.24 -4.25 -10.00
N PRO A 119 17.39 -4.91 -10.24
CA PRO A 119 17.63 -5.90 -11.30
C PRO A 119 17.28 -7.35 -10.94
N SER A 120 16.91 -8.12 -11.95
CA SER A 120 16.35 -9.47 -11.82
C SER A 120 17.31 -10.50 -11.20
N ILE A 121 17.08 -10.89 -9.94
CA ILE A 121 16.95 -12.30 -9.52
C ILE A 121 15.98 -12.37 -8.32
N THR A 122 14.81 -12.97 -8.50
CA THR A 122 14.08 -13.59 -7.38
C THR A 122 13.98 -15.08 -7.65
N THR A 123 14.67 -15.84 -6.82
CA THR A 123 14.72 -17.30 -6.81
C THR A 123 13.33 -17.93 -6.92
N THR A 124 13.14 -18.77 -7.92
CA THR A 124 12.04 -19.74 -7.95
C THR A 124 12.24 -20.73 -6.80
N ASN A 125 11.54 -20.54 -5.69
CA ASN A 125 11.34 -21.62 -4.70
C ASN A 125 10.30 -22.63 -5.23
N THR A 126 10.63 -23.22 -6.37
CA THR A 126 9.96 -24.40 -6.92
C THR A 126 10.48 -25.62 -6.15
N THR A 127 9.92 -25.87 -4.96
CA THR A 127 9.93 -27.22 -4.41
C THR A 127 8.62 -27.88 -4.79
N ILE A 128 8.64 -28.46 -5.99
CA ILE A 128 7.71 -29.53 -6.36
C ILE A 128 7.86 -30.62 -5.30
N ASN A 129 6.76 -31.04 -4.70
CA ASN A 129 6.60 -32.34 -4.06
C ASN A 129 5.10 -32.63 -3.96
N GLU A 130 4.50 -32.91 -5.12
CA GLU A 130 3.26 -33.67 -5.17
C GLU A 130 3.54 -35.11 -4.73
N THR A 131 2.90 -35.59 -3.67
CA THR A 131 2.48 -37.01 -3.58
C THR A 131 1.17 -37.12 -2.79
N THR A 132 0.08 -37.12 -3.55
CA THR A 132 -1.14 -37.94 -3.40
C THR A 132 -1.37 -38.80 -2.12
N GLU A 133 -2.52 -38.50 -1.49
CA GLU A 133 -3.58 -39.45 -1.08
C GLU A 133 -3.48 -40.34 0.20
N LYS A 134 -4.68 -40.65 0.74
CA LYS A 134 -5.07 -41.75 1.65
C LYS A 134 -4.72 -41.72 3.17
N LYS A 135 -5.76 -41.45 3.97
CA LYS A 135 -6.54 -42.44 4.78
C LYS A 135 -5.76 -43.50 5.59
N THR A 136 -6.20 -43.75 6.85
CA THR A 136 -5.98 -44.96 7.72
C THR A 136 -4.96 -44.78 8.86
N THR A 137 -5.10 -45.26 10.13
CA THR A 137 -6.25 -45.55 11.04
C THR A 137 -5.72 -45.85 12.47
N THR A 138 -6.31 -45.26 13.54
CA THR A 138 -6.31 -45.72 14.96
C THR A 138 -5.00 -45.78 15.79
N THR A 139 -5.02 -45.25 17.03
CA THR A 139 -4.84 -46.01 18.32
C THR A 139 -4.86 -45.07 19.56
N THR A 140 -5.90 -45.21 20.41
CA THR A 140 -6.12 -44.68 21.78
C THR A 140 -5.37 -45.55 22.84
N PRO A 141 -5.44 -45.43 24.20
CA PRO A 141 -6.42 -44.77 25.12
C PRO A 141 -5.71 -43.91 26.23
N ILE A 142 -6.22 -43.43 27.38
CA ILE A 142 -7.29 -43.81 28.36
C ILE A 142 -7.87 -42.52 28.98
N GLN A 143 -9.20 -42.27 28.88
CA GLN A 143 -10.23 -42.26 29.97
C GLN A 143 -9.96 -41.32 31.18
N SER A 144 -10.96 -40.73 31.86
CA SER A 144 -12.32 -41.26 32.11
C SER A 144 -13.34 -40.23 32.61
N ILE A 145 -14.60 -40.36 32.14
CA ILE A 145 -15.92 -40.00 32.75
C ILE A 145 -16.21 -38.52 33.17
N LEU A 146 -17.45 -38.00 33.18
CA LEU A 146 -18.77 -38.65 33.27
C LEU A 146 -19.93 -37.89 32.52
N SER A 147 -20.89 -38.67 32.04
CA SER A 147 -22.24 -38.40 31.46
C SER A 147 -23.14 -37.40 32.25
N ALA A 148 -24.26 -36.79 31.80
CA ALA A 148 -25.07 -36.60 30.56
C ALA A 148 -26.24 -35.61 30.92
N PRO A 149 -27.44 -35.56 30.30
CA PRO A 149 -27.91 -35.52 28.89
C PRO A 149 -28.58 -34.14 28.52
N PRO A 150 -29.08 -33.90 27.28
CA PRO A 150 -29.66 -32.60 26.89
C PRO A 150 -31.17 -32.46 27.22
N SER A 151 -31.64 -31.22 27.42
CA SER A 151 -33.07 -30.88 27.49
C SER A 151 -33.49 -30.00 26.31
N SER A 152 -34.44 -30.49 25.52
CA SER A 152 -35.03 -29.79 24.38
C SER A 152 -36.26 -29.00 24.82
N THR A 153 -36.40 -27.75 24.39
CA THR A 153 -37.62 -27.20 23.73
C THR A 153 -37.43 -25.73 23.33
N PRO A 154 -38.11 -25.23 22.28
CA PRO A 154 -37.99 -23.85 21.81
C PRO A 154 -39.05 -22.93 22.43
N SER A 155 -38.78 -21.62 22.43
CA SER A 155 -39.86 -20.62 22.49
C SER A 155 -39.63 -19.53 21.46
N ILE A 156 -40.63 -19.38 20.60
CA ILE A 156 -40.88 -18.19 19.78
C ILE A 156 -41.05 -16.99 20.72
N PHE A 157 -40.53 -15.83 20.33
CA PHE A 157 -41.13 -14.55 20.68
C PHE A 157 -40.91 -13.57 19.52
N ASP A 158 -42.00 -13.07 18.98
CA ASP A 158 -42.03 -12.03 17.96
C ASP A 158 -41.37 -10.74 18.46
N ASN A 159 -40.63 -10.06 17.59
CA ASN A 159 -40.17 -8.69 17.84
C ASN A 159 -40.85 -7.70 16.86
N PRO A 160 -42.04 -7.19 17.19
CA PRO A 160 -42.75 -6.22 16.37
C PRO A 160 -42.37 -4.77 16.75
N TYR A 161 -41.14 -4.36 16.41
CA TYR A 161 -40.78 -2.93 16.36
C TYR A 161 -40.34 -2.53 14.94
N GLN A 162 -41.37 -2.34 14.12
CA GLN A 162 -41.34 -1.55 12.88
C GLN A 162 -42.25 -0.34 13.08
N ILE A 163 -41.65 0.82 13.34
CA ILE A 163 -42.19 2.19 13.14
C ILE A 163 -41.00 3.15 13.03
#